data_AF-A0A9E5GNH1-F1
#
_entry.id   AF-A0A9E5GNH1-F1
#
_cell.length_a   1.000
_cell.length_b   1.000
_cell.length_c   1.000
_cell.angle_alpha   90.00
_cell.angle_beta   90.00
_cell.angle_gamma   90.00
#
_symmetry.space_group_name_H-M   'P 1'
#
loop_
_entity.id
_entity.type
_entity.pdbx_description
1 polymer ?
#
loop_
_entity_poly.entity_id
_entity_poly.type
_entity_poly.pdbx_seq_one_letter_code
_entity_poly.pdbx_strand_id
1 'polypeptide(L)' 'MSTCRKDINLTYIVADNQNYALTTGQASPTTPLGIKTRSTPEGNPYPPYHPVTLATAA' A
#
# COMPACT_ATOMS: atom_id res chain seq x y z
N MET A 1 6.16 -6.04 -9.22
CA MET A 1 6.10 -7.22 -10.11
C MET A 1 7.31 -7.31 -11.03
N SER A 2 7.49 -6.45 -12.05
CA SER A 2 8.63 -6.56 -13.00
C SER A 2 10.01 -6.65 -12.34
N THR A 3 10.26 -5.87 -11.29
CA THR A 3 11.53 -5.90 -10.53
C THR A 3 11.73 -7.24 -9.80
N CYS A 4 10.70 -7.75 -9.11
CA CYS A 4 10.74 -9.03 -8.40
C CYS A 4 10.97 -10.20 -9.39
N ARG A 5 10.24 -10.21 -10.52
CA ARG A 5 10.35 -11.26 -11.56
C ARG A 5 11.73 -11.33 -12.22
N LYS A 6 12.43 -10.20 -12.28
CA LYS A 6 13.77 -10.10 -12.90
C LYS A 6 14.89 -10.56 -11.97
N ASP A 7 14.58 -10.87 -10.71
CA ASP A 7 15.55 -11.30 -9.69
C ASP A 7 16.80 -10.40 -9.63
N ILE A 8 16.57 -9.08 -9.64
CA ILE A 8 17.64 -8.10 -9.57
C ILE A 8 18.18 -8.09 -8.13
N ASN A 9 19.50 -8.19 -7.96
CA ASN A 9 20.16 -8.06 -6.66
C ASN A 9 20.03 -6.62 -6.11
N LEU A 10 18.89 -6.34 -5.48
CA LEU A 10 18.47 -5.04 -4.96
C LEU A 10 17.77 -5.25 -3.61
N THR A 11 18.02 -4.37 -2.65
CA THR A 11 17.19 -4.25 -1.45
C THR A 11 16.16 -3.13 -1.63
N TYR A 12 14.87 -3.46 -1.52
CA TYR A 12 13.77 -2.49 -1.61
C TYR A 12 13.06 -2.39 -0.25
N ILE A 13 13.13 -1.22 0.38
CA ILE A 13 12.52 -0.97 1.69
C ILE A 13 11.20 -0.22 1.48
N VAL A 14 10.09 -0.82 1.95
CA VAL A 14 8.76 -0.21 1.91
C VAL A 14 8.36 0.20 3.33
N ALA A 15 8.20 1.50 3.57
CA ALA A 15 7.59 2.01 4.78
C ALA A 15 6.06 2.03 4.60
N ASP A 16 5.36 1.09 5.21
CA ASP A 16 3.91 1.00 5.16
C ASP A 16 3.27 1.66 6.39
N ASN A 17 2.79 2.88 6.20
CA ASN A 17 2.12 3.67 7.23
C ASN A 17 0.59 3.68 7.06
N GLN A 18 0.06 2.88 6.12
CA GLN A 18 -1.38 2.75 5.80
C GLN A 18 -2.07 4.07 5.42
N ASN A 19 -1.32 5.12 5.09
CA ASN A 19 -1.83 6.38 4.58
C ASN A 19 -0.73 7.12 3.81
N TYR A 20 -1.14 8.11 3.00
CA TYR A 20 -0.21 9.08 2.43
C TYR A 20 0.01 10.21 3.43
N ALA A 21 0.88 9.95 4.41
CA ALA A 21 1.15 10.85 5.53
C ALA A 21 1.63 12.24 5.09
N LEU A 22 2.47 12.31 4.04
CA LEU A 22 3.03 13.58 3.55
C LEU A 22 1.98 14.45 2.85
N THR A 23 1.07 13.85 2.07
CA THR A 23 0.01 14.56 1.33
C THR A 23 -1.29 14.62 2.13
N THR A 24 -1.17 15.05 3.38
CA THR A 24 -2.34 15.42 4.20
C THR A 24 -3.20 14.25 4.67
N GLY A 25 -2.67 13.00 4.64
CA GLY A 25 -3.32 11.83 5.24
C GLY A 25 -4.44 11.24 4.39
N GLN A 26 -4.19 11.06 3.10
CA GLN A 26 -5.11 10.36 2.18
C GLN A 26 -5.00 8.84 2.36
N ALA A 27 -6.03 8.10 1.93
CA ALA A 27 -5.99 6.64 1.91
C ALA A 27 -4.93 6.12 0.92
N SER A 28 -4.17 5.13 1.37
CA SER A 28 -3.18 4.37 0.60
C SER A 28 -3.74 3.00 0.18
N PRO A 29 -3.07 2.26 -0.72
CA PRO A 29 -3.50 0.92 -1.13
C PRO A 29 -3.54 -0.09 0.02
N THR A 30 -2.79 0.13 1.11
CA THR A 30 -2.74 -0.74 2.30
C THR A 30 -3.69 -0.26 3.40
N THR A 31 -4.44 0.82 3.19
CA THR A 31 -5.40 1.34 4.18
C THR A 31 -6.51 0.30 4.43
N PRO A 32 -6.80 -0.06 5.69
CA PRO A 32 -7.86 -1.03 5.98
C PRO A 32 -9.24 -0.55 5.51
N LEU A 33 -10.11 -1.50 5.20
CA LEU A 33 -11.48 -1.24 4.77
C LEU A 33 -12.22 -0.42 5.83
N GLY A 34 -12.98 0.59 5.40
CA GLY A 34 -13.79 1.44 6.27
C GLY A 34 -13.02 2.51 7.07
N ILE A 35 -11.68 2.55 6.99
CA ILE A 35 -10.91 3.60 7.66
C ILE A 35 -11.15 4.94 6.99
N LYS A 36 -11.61 5.91 7.78
CA LYS A 36 -11.85 7.29 7.36
C LYS A 36 -10.53 8.03 7.27
N THR A 37 -10.32 8.69 6.14
CA THR A 37 -9.16 9.56 5.92
C THR A 37 -9.64 10.93 5.49
N ARG A 38 -8.71 11.90 5.39
CA ARG A 38 -9.08 13.26 4.98
C ARG A 38 -9.68 13.33 3.58
N SER A 39 -9.25 12.46 2.66
CA SER A 39 -9.79 12.36 1.30
C SER A 39 -10.96 11.39 1.17
N THR A 40 -11.06 10.39 2.06
CA THR A 40 -12.17 9.44 2.10
C THR A 40 -12.91 9.54 3.43
N PRO A 41 -13.77 10.58 3.60
CA PRO A 41 -14.52 10.80 4.84
C PRO A 41 -15.57 9.72 5.11
N GLU A 42 -16.04 9.03 4.06
CA GLU A 42 -16.96 7.90 4.17
C GLU A 42 -16.26 6.58 4.56
N GLY A 43 -14.92 6.58 4.60
CA GLY A 43 -14.11 5.39 4.82
C GLY A 43 -13.52 4.85 3.52
N ASN A 44 -12.46 4.02 3.62
CA ASN A 44 -11.92 3.32 2.45
C ASN A 44 -12.96 2.30 1.94
N PRO A 45 -13.44 2.42 0.69
CA PRO A 45 -14.42 1.48 0.13
C PRO A 45 -13.78 0.18 -0.39
N TYR A 46 -12.45 0.12 -0.48
CA TYR A 46 -11.73 -1.01 -1.07
C TYR A 46 -11.01 -1.86 -0.02
N PRO A 47 -10.88 -3.18 -0.22
CA PRO A 47 -10.07 -4.02 0.64
C PRO A 47 -8.58 -3.62 0.55
N PRO A 48 -7.83 -3.72 1.66
CA PRO A 48 -6.41 -3.40 1.67
C PRO A 48 -5.61 -4.37 0.82
N TYR A 49 -4.56 -3.85 0.21
CA TYR A 49 -3.59 -4.63 -0.54
C TYR A 49 -2.55 -5.26 0.38
N HIS A 50 -2.01 -6.42 0.01
CA HIS A 50 -0.95 -7.12 0.76
C HIS A 50 0.36 -7.15 -0.06
N PRO A 51 1.30 -6.21 0.19
CA PRO A 51 2.53 -6.08 -0.60
C PRO A 51 3.42 -7.32 -0.57
N VAL A 52 3.48 -8.01 0.57
CA VAL A 52 4.28 -9.24 0.75
C VAL A 52 3.76 -10.36 -0.16
N THR A 53 2.45 -10.61 -0.14
CA THR A 53 1.82 -11.63 -0.99
C THR A 53 2.06 -11.35 -2.46
N LEU A 54 2.02 -10.07 -2.86
CA LEU A 54 2.35 -9.68 -4.24
C LEU A 54 3.80 -9.96 -4.58
N ALA A 55 4.74 -9.66 -3.68
CA ALA A 55 6.15 -9.88 -3.91
C ALA A 55 6.49 -11.37 -4.04
N THR A 56 5.84 -12.24 -3.26
CA THR A 56 6.04 -13.69 -3.32
C THR A 56 5.37 -14.37 -4.52
N ALA A 57 4.32 -13.76 -5.08
CA ALA A 57 3.61 -14.28 -6.25
C ALA A 57 4.24 -13.86 -7.59
N ALA A 58 5.37 -13.15 -7.55
CA ALA A 58 5.97 -12.45 -8.69
C ALA A 58 6.89 -13.29 -9.58
#